data_AF-A0A822DK83-F1
#
_entry.id   AF-A0A822DK83-F1
#
_cell.length_a   1.000
_cell.length_b   1.000
_cell.length_c   1.000
_cell.angle_alpha   90.00
_cell.angle_beta   90.00
_cell.angle_gamma   90.00
#
_symmetry.space_group_name_H-M   'P 1'
#
loop_
_entity.id
_entity.type
_entity.pdbx_description
1 polymer ?
#
loop_
_entity_poly.entity_id
_entity_poly.type
_entity_poly.pdbx_seq_one_letter_code
_entity_poly.pdbx_strand_id
1 'polypeptide(L)'
;VLKNLADMDRSRSPFVRMIFTQVFTTSFFTLQWIIFYIYHLIVIDNIKSNEQKSVHYFIWYISNNIYYLVNVKSFYLFTLTSRSFRKTFLNTLFQLLRCRQQGQTNRKFPENLTNSSSKHKADDKSSSEI
;
A
#
# COMPACT_ATOMS: atom_id res chain seq x y z
N VAL A 1 -28.45 13.36 23.57
CA VAL A 1 -27.30 14.19 23.99
C VAL A 1 -26.29 13.39 24.82
N LEU A 2 -26.66 12.80 25.96
CA LEU A 2 -25.75 12.01 26.82
C LEU A 2 -25.10 10.79 26.14
N LYS A 3 -25.82 10.09 25.25
CA LYS A 3 -25.28 8.94 24.48
C LYS A 3 -24.19 9.36 23.48
N ASN A 4 -24.33 10.54 22.87
CA ASN A 4 -23.35 11.09 21.93
C ASN A 4 -22.07 11.57 22.62
N LEU A 5 -22.19 12.06 23.87
CA LEU A 5 -21.04 12.44 24.70
C LEU A 5 -20.22 11.21 25.13
N ALA A 6 -20.88 10.13 25.53
CA ALA A 6 -20.21 8.88 25.91
C ALA A 6 -19.50 8.20 24.71
N ASP A 7 -20.10 8.23 23.51
CA ASP A 7 -19.47 7.68 22.30
C ASP A 7 -18.29 8.54 21.81
N MET A 8 -18.34 9.87 21.98
CA MET A 8 -17.20 10.74 21.69
C MET A 8 -15.98 10.41 22.55
N ASP A 9 -16.18 10.21 23.86
CA ASP A 9 -15.08 9.93 24.80
C ASP A 9 -14.47 8.53 24.57
N ARG A 10 -15.33 7.56 24.22
CA ARG A 10 -14.90 6.20 23.87
C ARG A 10 -14.09 6.14 22.57
N SER A 11 -14.34 7.04 21.61
CA SER A 11 -13.57 7.14 20.36
C SER A 11 -12.24 7.89 20.53
N ARG A 12 -12.13 8.74 21.55
CA ARG A 12 -10.96 9.60 21.79
C ARG A 12 -9.75 8.82 22.30
N SER A 13 -9.99 7.84 23.18
CA SER A 13 -8.98 6.94 23.76
C SER A 13 -8.07 6.26 22.72
N PRO A 14 -8.58 5.53 21.70
CA PRO A 14 -7.73 4.87 20.72
C PRO A 14 -6.96 5.84 19.81
N PHE A 15 -7.53 7.01 19.53
CA PHE A 15 -6.87 8.05 18.73
C PHE A 15 -5.68 8.67 19.48
N VAL A 16 -5.88 9.03 20.75
CA VAL A 16 -4.80 9.55 21.61
C VAL A 16 -3.68 8.53 21.77
N ARG A 17 -4.03 7.24 21.96
CA ARG A 17 -3.04 6.16 22.01
C ARG A 17 -2.24 6.05 20.73
N MET A 18 -2.88 6.15 19.57
CA MET A 18 -2.21 6.08 18.27
C MET A 18 -1.24 7.24 18.06
N ILE A 19 -1.66 8.47 18.37
CA ILE A 19 -0.77 9.64 18.32
C ILE A 19 0.42 9.45 19.26
N PHE A 20 0.17 9.03 20.50
CA PHE A 20 1.22 8.82 21.48
C PHE A 20 2.24 7.77 21.01
N THR A 21 1.76 6.64 20.48
CA THR A 21 2.64 5.62 19.89
C THR A 21 3.46 6.20 18.73
N GLN A 22 2.83 6.96 17.82
CA GLN A 22 3.52 7.55 16.68
C GLN A 22 4.60 8.55 17.09
N VAL A 23 4.31 9.43 18.06
CA VAL A 23 5.26 10.38 18.62
C VAL A 23 6.41 9.63 19.30
N PHE A 24 6.11 8.69 20.19
CA PHE A 24 7.12 7.92 20.90
C PHE A 24 8.05 7.16 19.95
N THR A 25 7.48 6.40 19.00
CA THR A 25 8.26 5.64 18.02
C THR A 25 9.10 6.55 17.14
N THR A 26 8.59 7.72 16.75
CA THR A 26 9.37 8.69 15.96
C THR A 26 10.52 9.25 16.76
N SER A 27 10.29 9.70 17.99
CA SER A 27 11.35 10.21 18.86
C SER A 27 12.42 9.17 19.14
N PHE A 28 12.05 7.91 19.37
CA PHE A 28 12.99 6.82 19.60
C PHE A 28 13.94 6.60 18.40
N PHE A 29 13.39 6.50 17.19
CA PHE A 29 14.21 6.32 15.98
C PHE A 29 15.04 7.56 15.65
N THR A 30 14.51 8.77 15.86
CA THR A 30 15.30 10.01 15.69
C THR A 30 16.46 10.05 16.67
N LEU A 31 16.26 9.65 17.93
CA LEU A 31 17.31 9.62 18.94
C LEU A 31 18.45 8.66 18.56
N GLN A 32 18.11 7.47 18.05
CA GLN A 32 19.10 6.53 17.53
C GLN A 32 19.98 7.17 16.44
N TRP A 33 19.36 7.93 15.53
CA TRP A 33 20.08 8.63 14.46
C TRP A 33 21.00 9.74 14.98
N ILE A 34 20.54 10.50 15.97
CA ILE A 34 21.36 11.54 16.62
C ILE A 34 22.61 10.90 17.25
N ILE A 35 22.45 9.80 17.99
CA ILE A 35 23.57 9.07 18.61
C ILE A 35 24.56 8.59 17.54
N PHE A 36 24.06 8.04 16.42
CA PHE A 36 24.90 7.60 15.31
C PHE A 36 25.70 8.76 14.69
N TYR A 37 25.09 9.92 14.45
CA TYR A 37 25.78 11.08 13.90
C TYR A 37 26.82 11.66 14.85
N ILE A 38 26.53 11.73 16.15
CA ILE A 38 27.50 12.16 17.17
C ILE A 38 28.71 11.23 17.16
N TYR A 39 28.47 9.91 17.16
CA TYR A 39 29.53 8.92 17.03
C TYR A 39 30.32 9.09 15.72
N HIS A 40 29.64 9.26 14.59
CA HIS A 40 30.30 9.46 13.30
C HIS A 40 31.20 10.70 13.30
N LEU A 41 30.74 11.82 13.85
CA LEU A 41 31.51 13.06 13.96
C LEU A 41 32.78 12.88 14.81
N ILE A 42 32.68 12.20 15.96
CA ILE A 42 33.83 11.97 16.85
C ILE A 42 34.90 11.10 16.17
N VAL A 43 34.48 10.12 15.36
CA VAL A 43 35.39 9.12 14.78
C VAL A 43 35.81 9.48 13.34
N ILE A 44 35.38 10.61 12.78
CA ILE A 44 35.69 10.94 11.37
C ILE A 44 37.19 11.25 11.17
N ASP A 45 37.82 11.89 12.16
CA ASP A 45 39.22 12.33 12.08
C ASP A 45 40.23 11.34 12.69
N ASN A 46 39.75 10.20 13.19
CA ASN A 46 40.60 9.17 13.76
C ASN A 46 41.06 8.17 12.69
N ILE A 47 42.37 7.86 12.65
CA ILE A 47 42.92 6.78 11.83
C ILE A 47 42.38 5.44 12.36
N LYS A 48 41.34 4.90 11.71
CA LYS A 48 40.70 3.65 12.12
C LYS A 48 41.46 2.42 11.62
N SER A 49 41.56 1.39 12.47
CA SER A 49 41.95 0.05 12.02
C SER A 49 40.91 -0.51 11.04
N ASN A 50 41.28 -1.49 10.22
CA ASN A 50 40.35 -2.12 9.27
C ASN A 50 39.12 -2.75 9.97
N GLU A 51 39.31 -3.29 11.17
CA GLU A 51 38.22 -3.85 11.99
C GLU A 51 37.24 -2.74 12.44
N GLN A 52 37.77 -1.60 12.91
CA GLN A 52 36.95 -0.46 13.30
C GLN A 52 36.16 0.14 12.12
N LYS A 53 36.75 0.14 10.91
CA LYS A 53 36.02 0.54 9.69
C LYS A 53 34.87 -0.42 9.40
N SER A 54 35.09 -1.73 9.52
CA SER A 54 34.05 -2.73 9.29
C SER A 54 32.87 -2.56 10.26
N VAL A 55 33.14 -2.38 11.55
CA VAL A 55 32.10 -2.10 12.56
C VAL A 55 31.36 -0.79 12.25
N HIS A 56 32.08 0.26 11.86
CA HIS A 56 31.48 1.54 11.50
C HIS A 56 30.52 1.40 10.30
N TYR A 57 30.93 0.71 9.24
CA TYR A 57 30.07 0.46 8.09
C TYR A 57 28.86 -0.39 8.45
N PHE A 58 29.03 -1.42 9.28
CA PHE A 58 27.92 -2.24 9.75
C PHE A 58 26.86 -1.40 10.49
N ILE A 59 27.27 -0.54 11.42
CA ILE A 59 26.37 0.35 12.15
C ILE A 59 25.70 1.35 11.19
N TRP A 60 26.43 1.89 10.22
CA TRP A 60 25.90 2.78 9.19
C TRP A 60 24.83 2.10 8.34
N TYR A 61 25.08 0.87 7.87
CA TYR A 61 24.10 0.09 7.10
C TYR A 61 22.84 -0.20 7.91
N ILE A 62 22.97 -0.59 9.18
CA ILE A 62 21.81 -0.82 10.05
C ILE A 62 21.00 0.48 10.22
N SER A 63 21.68 1.59 10.49
CA SER A 63 21.03 2.89 10.70
C SER A 63 20.26 3.35 9.45
N ASN A 64 20.86 3.20 8.27
CA ASN A 64 20.21 3.48 6.99
C ASN A 64 18.97 2.61 6.74
N ASN A 65 19.05 1.30 7.00
CA ASN A 65 17.90 0.42 6.86
C ASN A 65 16.74 0.87 7.77
N ILE A 66 17.05 1.24 9.02
CA ILE A 66 16.05 1.75 9.97
C ILE A 66 15.44 3.08 9.48
N TYR A 67 16.23 3.97 8.86
CA TYR A 67 15.72 5.20 8.27
C TYR A 67 14.75 4.95 7.13
N TYR A 68 15.06 4.04 6.21
CA TYR A 68 14.13 3.72 5.12
C TYR A 68 12.83 3.10 5.64
N LEU A 69 12.89 2.35 6.76
CA LEU A 69 11.69 1.83 7.43
C LEU A 69 10.79 2.93 8.01
N VAL A 70 11.30 4.16 8.22
CA VAL A 70 10.50 5.29 8.73
C VAL A 70 9.34 5.62 7.79
N ASN A 71 9.51 5.48 6.48
CA ASN A 71 8.47 5.79 5.50
C ASN A 71 7.30 4.79 5.55
N VAL A 72 7.59 3.53 5.87
CA VAL A 72 6.58 2.47 5.98
C VAL A 72 6.04 2.29 7.41
N LYS A 73 6.69 2.88 8.42
CA LYS A 73 6.30 2.73 9.84
C LYS A 73 4.85 3.14 10.10
N SER A 74 4.39 4.21 9.45
CA SER A 74 3.03 4.73 9.64
C SER A 74 2.01 3.68 9.21
N PHE A 75 2.23 3.03 8.07
CA PHE A 75 1.37 1.95 7.59
C PHE A 75 1.30 0.78 8.59
N TYR A 76 2.44 0.32 9.12
CA TYR A 76 2.47 -0.74 10.13
C TYR A 76 1.79 -0.33 11.44
N LEU A 77 2.04 0.88 11.91
CA LEU A 77 1.41 1.43 13.11
C LEU A 77 -0.11 1.54 12.94
N PHE A 78 -0.60 2.05 11.81
CA PHE A 78 -2.03 2.12 11.50
C PHE A 78 -2.66 0.72 11.43
N THR A 79 -1.96 -0.24 10.82
CA THR A 79 -2.41 -1.63 10.75
C THR A 79 -2.53 -2.25 12.15
N LEU A 80 -1.58 -2.02 13.05
CA LEU A 80 -1.60 -2.61 14.40
C LEU A 80 -2.61 -1.91 15.32
N THR A 81 -2.67 -0.59 15.28
CA THR A 81 -3.42 0.21 16.27
C THR A 81 -4.86 0.49 15.87
N SER A 82 -5.16 0.65 14.58
CA SER A 82 -6.49 1.05 14.10
C SER A 82 -7.28 -0.15 13.57
N ARG A 83 -8.36 -0.50 14.27
CA ARG A 83 -9.30 -1.54 13.83
C ARG A 83 -10.07 -1.10 12.57
N SER A 84 -10.39 0.19 12.46
CA SER A 84 -11.07 0.76 11.29
C SER A 84 -10.19 0.65 10.05
N PHE A 85 -8.91 1.03 10.18
CA PHE A 85 -7.93 0.93 9.09
C PHE A 85 -7.79 -0.50 8.59
N ARG A 86 -7.63 -1.49 9.48
CA ARG A 86 -7.56 -2.92 9.11
C ARG A 86 -8.78 -3.38 8.33
N LYS A 87 -9.99 -3.01 8.80
CA LYS A 87 -11.23 -3.43 8.14
C LYS A 87 -11.33 -2.85 6.74
N THR A 88 -11.03 -1.56 6.57
CA THR A 88 -11.04 -0.90 5.26
C THR A 88 -9.98 -1.48 4.35
N PHE A 89 -8.74 -1.64 4.82
CA PHE A 89 -7.63 -2.19 4.06
C PHE A 89 -7.94 -3.60 3.53
N LEU A 90 -8.41 -4.50 4.40
CA LEU A 90 -8.79 -5.85 4.00
C LEU A 90 -9.95 -5.84 3.00
N ASN A 91 -10.97 -5.00 3.21
CA ASN A 91 -12.11 -4.94 2.31
C ASN A 91 -11.69 -4.47 0.91
N THR A 92 -10.86 -3.43 0.81
CA THR A 92 -10.30 -2.96 -0.46
C THR A 92 -9.42 -4.02 -1.12
N LEU A 93 -8.59 -4.72 -0.35
CA LEU A 93 -7.75 -5.81 -0.85
C LEU A 93 -8.59 -6.96 -1.42
N PHE A 94 -9.64 -7.37 -0.71
CA PHE A 94 -10.56 -8.40 -1.19
C PHE A 94 -11.33 -7.98 -2.44
N GLN A 95 -11.74 -6.71 -2.54
CA GLN A 95 -12.38 -6.17 -3.74
C GLN A 95 -11.43 -6.23 -4.95
N LEU A 96 -10.18 -5.81 -4.80
CA LEU A 96 -9.17 -5.91 -5.87
C LEU A 96 -8.95 -7.35 -6.32
N LEU A 97 -8.86 -8.29 -5.38
CA LEU A 97 -8.71 -9.71 -5.69
C LEU A 97 -9.94 -10.28 -6.41
N ARG A 98 -11.16 -9.90 -6.02
CA ARG A 98 -12.41 -10.31 -6.67
C ARG A 98 -12.57 -9.72 -8.08
N CYS A 99 -12.26 -8.44 -8.27
CA CYS A 99 -12.28 -7.81 -9.60
C CYS A 99 -11.32 -8.52 -10.57
N ARG A 100 -10.17 -9.00 -10.08
CA ARG A 100 -9.22 -9.76 -10.89
C ARG A 100 -9.75 -11.14 -11.32
N GLN A 101 -10.56 -11.79 -10.47
CA GLN A 101 -11.23 -13.06 -10.81
C GLN A 101 -12.36 -12.86 -11.83
N GLN A 102 -13.17 -11.80 -11.71
CA GLN A 102 -14.23 -11.49 -12.69
C GLN A 102 -13.69 -11.06 -14.07
N GLY A 103 -12.53 -10.38 -14.10
CA GLY A 103 -11.86 -10.04 -15.36
C GLY A 103 -11.30 -11.24 -16.14
N GLN A 104 -11.11 -12.39 -15.48
CA GLN A 104 -10.72 -13.65 -16.15
C GLN A 104 -11.92 -14.45 -16.65
N THR A 105 -13.11 -14.35 -16.02
CA THR A 105 -14.31 -15.04 -16.48
C THR A 105 -14.96 -14.38 -17.72
N ASN A 106 -14.82 -13.06 -17.90
CA ASN A 106 -15.35 -12.33 -19.06
C ASN A 106 -14.43 -12.36 -20.31
N ARG A 107 -13.30 -13.07 -20.26
CA ARG A 107 -12.43 -13.34 -21.43
C ARG A 107 -12.70 -14.70 -22.08
N LYS A 108 -13.84 -15.33 -21.79
CA LYS A 108 -14.37 -16.40 -22.66
C LYS A 108 -15.13 -15.73 -23.81
N PHE A 109 -14.57 -15.85 -25.01
CA PHE A 109 -15.03 -15.31 -26.28
C PHE A 109 -16.56 -15.38 -26.48
N PRO A 110 -17.20 -14.35 -27.07
CA PRO A 110 -18.49 -14.53 -27.71
C PRO A 110 -18.29 -15.26 -29.04
N GLU A 111 -18.31 -16.60 -29.01
CA GLU A 111 -18.70 -17.39 -30.19
C GLU A 111 -20.19 -17.17 -30.39
N ASN A 112 -20.58 -16.18 -31.21
CA ASN A 112 -21.87 -16.12 -31.91
C ASN A 112 -21.88 -14.89 -32.83
N LEU A 113 -21.03 -14.93 -33.85
CA LEU A 113 -21.06 -13.96 -34.95
C LEU A 113 -20.62 -14.66 -36.23
N THR A 114 -21.34 -15.70 -36.61
CA THR A 114 -21.28 -16.24 -37.97
C THR A 114 -22.61 -16.88 -38.31
N ASN A 115 -23.19 -16.41 -39.42
CA ASN A 115 -24.32 -16.97 -40.18
C ASN A 115 -25.72 -16.38 -39.90
N SER A 116 -25.84 -15.06 -40.03
CA SER A 116 -27.03 -14.46 -40.67
C SER A 116 -26.63 -13.78 -41.98
N SER A 117 -26.31 -14.58 -43.00
CA SER A 117 -26.18 -14.09 -44.38
C SER A 117 -26.87 -15.06 -45.33
N SER A 118 -28.14 -14.79 -45.60
CA SER A 118 -28.83 -15.13 -46.86
C SER A 118 -30.25 -14.56 -46.83
N LYS A 119 -30.36 -13.24 -46.96
CA LYS A 119 -31.56 -12.58 -47.46
C LYS A 119 -31.11 -11.43 -48.39
N HIS A 120 -31.81 -11.31 -49.52
CA HIS A 120 -31.55 -10.49 -50.72
C HIS A 120 -30.59 -11.13 -51.73
N LYS A 121 -30.87 -11.18 -53.04
CA LYS A 121 -31.85 -10.47 -53.89
C LYS A 121 -31.85 -11.18 -55.26
N ALA A 122 -33.01 -11.48 -55.86
CA ALA A 122 -33.12 -11.75 -57.30
C ALA A 122 -34.57 -11.56 -57.74
N ASP A 123 -35.01 -10.30 -57.78
CA ASP A 123 -36.10 -9.86 -58.64
C ASP A 123 -35.44 -9.08 -59.78
N ASP A 124 -35.32 -9.71 -60.94
CA ASP A 124 -35.00 -9.03 -62.21
C ASP A 124 -36.22 -9.13 -63.13
N LYS A 125 -36.61 -7.97 -63.63
CA LYS A 125 -37.83 -7.70 -64.39
C LYS A 125 -37.42 -7.25 -65.79
N SER A 126 -37.81 -8.00 -66.82
CA SER A 126 -37.82 -7.59 -68.24
C SER A 126 -38.83 -8.51 -68.96
N SER A 127 -40.09 -8.13 -69.12
CA SER A 127 -40.67 -7.38 -70.27
C SER A 127 -40.22 -7.81 -71.66
N SER A 128 -41.26 -8.21 -72.42
CA SER A 128 -41.51 -8.19 -73.88
C SER A 128 -40.69 -9.11 -74.81
N GLU A 129 -41.35 -10.07 -75.46
CA GLU A 129 -41.83 -9.96 -76.86
C GLU A 129 -42.60 -11.23 -77.31
N ILE A 130 -43.75 -10.98 -78.00
CA ILE A 130 -44.68 -11.87 -78.73
C ILE A 130 -45.61 -12.78 -77.91
#